data_AF-A0A099KL76-F1
#
_entry.id   AF-A0A099KL76-F1
#
_cell.length_a   1.000
_cell.length_b   1.000
_cell.length_c   1.000
_cell.angle_alpha   90.00
_cell.angle_beta   90.00
_cell.angle_gamma   90.00
#
_symmetry.space_group_name_H-M   'P 1'
#
loop_
_entity.id
_entity.type
_entity.pdbx_description
1 polymer ?
#
loop_
_entity_poly.entity_id
_entity_poly.type
_entity_poly.pdbx_seq_one_letter_code
_entity_poly.pdbx_strand_id
1 'polypeptide(L)'
;MSDPVFYSDITTLSGDIVSVKYRQEVCQGGPTIGRLFIGDKLILPSMYFGGPFLVKDRCLYIPVRKKSIFFNGFVLTEVNLDTFDLRALKAKSDVINLKSIDNENIYFSRSYFGDEKVESIKRM
;
A
#
# COMPACT_ATOMS: atom_id res chain seq x y z
N MET A 1 21.64 4.16 10.10
CA MET A 1 20.35 4.79 10.47
C MET A 1 19.32 4.21 9.52
N SER A 2 18.36 3.44 10.02
CA SER A 2 17.22 2.96 9.24
C SER A 2 16.26 4.14 9.02
N ASP A 3 15.85 4.38 7.78
CA ASP A 3 14.87 5.42 7.44
C ASP A 3 13.57 5.28 8.26
N PRO A 4 12.88 6.39 8.55
CA PRO A 4 11.61 6.35 9.24
C PRO A 4 10.57 5.57 8.42
N VAL A 5 10.02 4.52 9.03
CA VAL A 5 8.90 3.73 8.52
C VAL A 5 7.61 4.51 8.81
N PHE A 6 6.96 5.03 7.78
CA PHE A 6 5.69 5.75 7.94
C PHE A 6 4.51 4.81 7.74
N TYR A 7 3.84 4.47 8.83
CA TYR A 7 2.55 3.78 8.83
C TYR A 7 1.45 4.84 8.93
N SER A 8 0.78 5.13 7.82
CA SER A 8 -0.19 6.23 7.78
C SER A 8 -0.95 6.27 6.47
N ASP A 9 -2.13 6.87 6.49
CA ASP A 9 -2.87 7.25 5.28
C ASP A 9 -2.35 8.56 4.65
N ILE A 10 -1.40 9.22 5.32
CA ILE A 10 -0.73 10.45 4.91
C ILE A 10 0.70 10.50 5.47
N THR A 11 1.68 10.76 4.62
CA THR A 11 3.07 11.00 5.03
C THR A 11 3.69 12.15 4.24
N THR A 12 4.85 12.63 4.68
CA THR A 12 5.64 13.64 3.98
C THR A 12 6.97 13.04 3.55
N LEU A 13 7.29 13.14 2.25
CA LEU A 13 8.54 12.66 1.68
C LEU A 13 9.18 13.77 0.83
N SER A 14 10.42 14.16 1.18
CA SER A 14 11.17 15.18 0.44
C SER A 14 10.43 16.52 0.24
N GLY A 15 9.52 16.86 1.16
CA GLY A 15 8.68 18.06 1.09
C GLY A 15 7.30 17.85 0.45
N ASP A 16 7.08 16.74 -0.24
CA ASP A 16 5.79 16.41 -0.83
C ASP A 16 4.91 15.61 0.14
N ILE A 17 3.61 15.89 0.14
CA ILE A 17 2.62 15.14 0.93
C ILE A 17 2.14 13.96 0.11
N VAL A 18 2.45 12.72 0.52
CA VAL A 18 1.90 11.51 -0.07
C VAL A 18 0.68 11.09 0.75
N SER A 19 -0.49 10.94 0.13
CA SER A 19 -1.72 10.56 0.85
C SER A 19 -2.64 9.66 0.06
N VAL A 20 -3.44 8.86 0.77
CA VAL A 20 -4.54 8.10 0.20
C VAL A 20 -5.84 8.63 0.77
N LYS A 21 -6.70 9.15 -0.11
CA LYS A 21 -8.03 9.67 0.30
C LYS A 21 -9.06 8.56 0.12
N TYR A 22 -9.41 7.87 1.20
CA TYR A 22 -10.41 6.80 1.23
C TYR A 22 -11.83 7.36 1.12
N ARG A 23 -12.65 6.75 0.26
CA ARG A 23 -14.00 7.24 -0.04
C ARG A 23 -15.04 6.14 -0.21
N GLN A 24 -14.61 4.89 -0.32
CA GLN A 24 -15.50 3.78 -0.69
C GLN A 24 -15.08 2.50 0.02
N GLU A 25 -16.05 1.78 0.58
CA GLU A 25 -15.84 0.39 1.00
C GLU A 25 -16.01 -0.57 -0.19
N VAL A 26 -15.17 -1.60 -0.26
CA VAL A 26 -15.27 -2.64 -1.31
C VAL A 26 -16.59 -3.41 -1.21
N CYS A 27 -17.03 -3.66 0.02
CA CYS A 27 -18.32 -4.22 0.42
C CYS A 27 -18.69 -3.65 1.79
N GLN A 28 -19.97 -3.69 2.16
CA GLN A 28 -20.44 -3.17 3.45
C GLN A 28 -19.69 -3.82 4.61
N GLY A 29 -19.00 -3.02 5.43
CA GLY A 29 -18.19 -3.49 6.55
C GLY A 29 -16.84 -4.11 6.13
N GLY A 30 -16.45 -3.94 4.87
CA GLY A 30 -15.21 -4.45 4.29
C GLY A 30 -14.11 -3.40 4.15
N PRO A 31 -13.02 -3.74 3.43
CA PRO A 31 -11.90 -2.85 3.18
C PRO A 31 -12.32 -1.50 2.57
N THR A 32 -11.82 -0.40 3.12
CA THR A 32 -11.94 0.90 2.47
C THR A 32 -10.84 1.09 1.42
N ILE A 33 -11.21 1.64 0.28
CA ILE A 33 -10.32 1.99 -0.82
C ILE A 33 -10.35 3.49 -1.10
N GLY A 34 -9.22 3.97 -1.60
CA GLY A 34 -8.98 5.38 -1.87
C GLY A 34 -8.17 5.63 -3.13
N ARG A 35 -7.88 6.91 -3.33
CA ARG A 35 -7.07 7.42 -4.43
C ARG A 35 -5.76 7.98 -3.89
N LEU A 36 -4.67 7.74 -4.62
CA LEU A 36 -3.33 8.20 -4.26
C LEU A 36 -3.10 9.64 -4.73
N PHE A 37 -2.58 10.49 -3.84
CA PHE A 37 -2.22 11.86 -4.12
C PHE A 37 -0.79 12.15 -3.70
N ILE A 38 -0.12 13.01 -4.47
CA ILE A 38 1.14 13.67 -4.09
C ILE A 38 0.89 15.18 -4.14
N GLY A 39 0.94 15.84 -2.99
CA GLY A 39 0.32 17.14 -2.79
C GLY A 39 -1.16 17.07 -3.16
N ASP A 40 -1.58 17.93 -4.09
CA ASP A 40 -2.94 17.95 -4.64
C ASP A 40 -3.09 17.16 -5.95
N LYS A 41 -2.00 16.59 -6.47
CA LYS A 41 -2.01 15.87 -7.74
C LYS A 41 -2.49 14.44 -7.54
N LEU A 42 -3.56 14.08 -8.27
CA LEU A 42 -4.02 12.69 -8.36
C LEU A 42 -3.01 11.86 -9.17
N ILE A 43 -2.54 10.77 -8.57
CA ILE A 43 -1.59 9.82 -9.16
C ILE A 43 -2.31 8.52 -9.48
N LEU A 44 -2.03 7.95 -10.67
CA LEU A 44 -2.62 6.69 -11.15
C LEU A 44 -4.17 6.68 -11.07
N PRO A 45 -4.84 7.58 -11.82
CA PRO A 45 -6.28 7.85 -11.69
C PRO A 45 -7.19 6.68 -12.11
N SER A 46 -6.65 5.61 -12.69
CA SER A 46 -7.39 4.38 -13.02
C SER A 46 -7.34 3.34 -11.89
N MET A 47 -6.63 3.61 -10.80
CA MET A 47 -6.34 2.64 -9.74
C MET A 47 -6.97 3.04 -8.41
N TYR A 48 -7.24 2.00 -7.61
CA TYR A 48 -7.71 2.12 -6.24
C TYR A 48 -6.74 1.44 -5.30
N PHE A 49 -6.52 2.07 -4.16
CA PHE A 49 -5.53 1.67 -3.18
C PHE A 49 -6.22 1.36 -1.86
N GLY A 50 -5.79 0.28 -1.22
CA GLY A 50 -6.11 0.00 0.18
C GLY A 50 -5.08 0.66 1.10
N GLY A 51 -5.29 0.48 2.39
CA GLY A 51 -4.42 0.97 3.44
C GLY A 51 -4.08 -0.09 4.46
N PRO A 52 -3.06 0.17 5.29
CA PRO A 52 -2.15 1.31 5.27
C PRO A 52 -1.04 1.15 4.21
N PHE A 53 -0.27 2.22 3.93
CA PHE A 53 0.92 2.17 3.07
C PHE A 53 2.21 2.44 3.85
N LEU A 54 3.34 2.04 3.28
CA LEU A 54 4.69 2.32 3.80
C LEU A 54 5.54 3.00 2.74
N VAL A 55 6.49 3.85 3.15
CA VAL A 55 7.43 4.51 2.24
C VAL A 55 8.87 4.21 2.66
N LYS A 56 9.72 3.87 1.69
CA LYS A 56 11.16 3.71 1.89
C LYS A 56 11.92 3.85 0.58
N ASP A 57 13.09 4.49 0.58
CA ASP A 57 13.96 4.64 -0.60
C ASP A 57 13.24 5.18 -1.85
N ARG A 58 12.42 6.24 -1.70
CA ARG A 58 11.57 6.80 -2.77
C ARG A 58 10.57 5.80 -3.38
N CYS A 59 10.33 4.68 -2.72
CA CYS A 59 9.31 3.69 -3.09
C CYS A 59 8.15 3.71 -2.10
N LEU A 60 6.93 3.71 -2.63
CA LEU A 60 5.69 3.54 -1.89
C LEU A 60 5.24 2.07 -1.99
N TYR A 61 5.05 1.42 -0.86
CA TYR A 61 4.52 0.07 -0.77
C TYR A 61 3.07 0.15 -0.31
N ILE A 62 2.16 -0.33 -1.17
CA ILE A 62 0.73 -0.11 -0.97
C ILE A 62 -0.12 -1.26 -1.52
N PRO A 63 -1.20 -1.67 -0.83
CA PRO A 63 -2.17 -2.61 -1.39
C PRO A 63 -2.90 -1.98 -2.58
N VAL A 64 -2.78 -2.58 -3.76
CA VAL A 64 -3.50 -2.16 -4.97
C VAL A 64 -4.70 -3.07 -5.19
N ARG A 65 -5.88 -2.47 -5.33
CA ARG A 65 -7.10 -3.22 -5.63
C ARG A 65 -7.03 -3.81 -7.05
N LYS A 66 -7.23 -5.12 -7.17
CA LYS A 66 -7.36 -5.82 -8.45
C LYS A 66 -8.66 -6.62 -8.48
N LYS A 67 -9.47 -6.35 -9.50
CA LYS A 67 -10.71 -7.09 -9.78
C LYS A 67 -10.58 -7.74 -11.15
N SER A 68 -10.68 -9.06 -11.18
CA SER A 68 -10.68 -9.90 -12.37
C SER A 68 -11.65 -11.06 -12.14
N ILE A 69 -11.90 -11.87 -13.18
CA ILE A 69 -12.80 -13.02 -13.09
C ILE A 69 -12.30 -14.05 -12.05
N PHE A 70 -10.98 -14.22 -11.91
CA PHE A 70 -10.36 -15.24 -11.05
C PHE A 70 -9.79 -14.69 -9.73
N PHE A 71 -9.79 -13.38 -9.54
CA PHE A 71 -9.23 -12.76 -8.35
C PHE A 71 -9.90 -11.44 -8.05
N ASN A 72 -10.30 -11.26 -6.79
CA ASN A 72 -10.98 -10.07 -6.33
C ASN A 72 -10.46 -9.63 -4.96
N GLY A 73 -9.31 -8.97 -4.94
CA GLY A 73 -8.69 -8.53 -3.68
C GLY A 73 -7.64 -7.46 -3.92
N PHE A 74 -6.60 -7.47 -3.09
CA PHE A 74 -5.45 -6.59 -3.16
C PHE A 74 -4.19 -7.34 -3.56
N VAL A 75 -3.31 -6.63 -4.26
CA VAL A 75 -1.94 -7.06 -4.56
C VAL A 75 -1.00 -6.04 -3.96
N LEU A 76 -0.08 -6.48 -3.10
CA LEU A 76 0.94 -5.58 -2.58
C LEU A 76 1.81 -5.11 -3.74
N THR A 77 1.92 -3.80 -3.90
CA THR A 77 2.58 -3.19 -5.06
C THR A 77 3.56 -2.15 -4.57
N GLU A 78 4.73 -2.14 -5.19
CA GLU A 78 5.69 -1.05 -5.08
C GLU A 78 5.40 -0.02 -6.18
N VAL A 79 5.41 1.25 -5.80
CA VAL A 79 5.30 2.40 -6.70
C VAL A 79 6.58 3.20 -6.58
N ASN A 80 7.31 3.36 -7.68
CA ASN A 80 8.43 4.29 -7.72
C ASN A 80 7.87 5.72 -7.68
N LEU A 81 8.27 6.55 -6.71
CA LEU A 81 7.71 7.90 -6.54
C LEU A 81 8.33 8.94 -7.48
N ASP A 82 9.40 8.61 -8.19
CA ASP A 82 10.00 9.44 -9.23
C ASP A 82 9.34 9.21 -10.61
N THR A 83 9.04 7.95 -10.96
CA THR A 83 8.53 7.56 -12.29
C THR A 83 7.05 7.17 -12.29
N PHE A 84 6.48 6.85 -11.13
CA PHE A 84 5.17 6.21 -10.96
C PHE A 84 5.03 4.82 -11.58
N ASP A 85 6.15 4.16 -11.86
CA ASP A 85 6.15 2.77 -12.29
C ASP A 85 5.66 1.85 -11.18
N LEU A 86 4.95 0.80 -11.59
CA LEU A 86 4.31 -0.16 -10.70
C LEU A 86 4.95 -1.53 -10.81
N ARG A 87 5.35 -2.08 -9.67
CA ARG A 87 5.86 -3.44 -9.57
C ARG A 87 5.02 -4.23 -8.58
N ALA A 88 4.25 -5.18 -9.10
CA ALA A 88 3.47 -6.08 -8.27
C ALA A 88 4.40 -7.04 -7.52
N LEU A 89 4.26 -7.10 -6.20
CA LEU A 89 4.95 -8.08 -5.36
C LEU A 89 4.12 -9.37 -5.28
N LYS A 90 4.73 -10.47 -4.84
CA LYS A 90 4.10 -11.81 -4.84
C LYS A 90 2.95 -11.97 -3.82
N ALA A 91 2.66 -10.95 -3.00
CA ALA A 91 1.60 -11.00 -2.00
C ALA A 91 0.24 -10.55 -2.60
N LYS A 92 -0.75 -11.46 -2.57
CA LYS A 92 -2.14 -11.21 -3.00
C LYS A 92 -3.13 -11.77 -1.99
N SER A 93 -4.12 -10.99 -1.58
CA SER A 93 -5.09 -11.38 -0.54
C SER A 93 -6.31 -10.45 -0.57
N ASP A 94 -7.42 -10.84 0.04
CA ASP A 94 -8.60 -9.98 0.19
C ASP A 94 -8.33 -8.78 1.12
N VAL A 95 -7.32 -8.92 1.99
CA VAL A 95 -6.78 -7.88 2.88
C VAL A 95 -5.26 -7.98 2.89
N ILE A 96 -4.58 -6.85 2.81
CA ILE A 96 -3.14 -6.74 3.05
C ILE A 96 -2.93 -5.57 4.00
N ASN A 97 -2.57 -5.87 5.24
CA ASN A 97 -2.30 -4.87 6.26
C ASN A 97 -0.78 -4.78 6.49
N LEU A 98 -0.15 -3.76 5.91
CA LEU A 98 1.29 -3.53 6.06
C LEU A 98 1.61 -3.19 7.52
N LYS A 99 2.67 -3.75 8.08
CA LYS A 99 3.07 -3.56 9.48
C LYS A 99 4.34 -2.75 9.60
N SER A 100 5.39 -3.14 8.88
CA SER A 100 6.69 -2.49 8.91
C SER A 100 7.50 -2.86 7.67
N ILE A 101 8.62 -2.15 7.46
CA ILE A 101 9.56 -2.40 6.38
C ILE A 101 10.98 -2.17 6.90
N ASP A 102 11.90 -3.08 6.59
CA ASP A 102 13.32 -2.90 6.88
C ASP A 102 14.12 -2.79 5.57
N ASN A 103 15.44 -3.01 5.59
CA ASN A 103 16.26 -2.88 4.39
C ASN A 103 15.97 -4.01 3.37
N GLU A 104 15.56 -5.18 3.84
CA GLU A 104 15.44 -6.40 3.05
C GLU A 104 14.00 -6.85 2.88
N ASN A 105 13.09 -6.55 3.81
CA ASN A 105 11.78 -7.16 3.91
C ASN A 105 10.66 -6.16 4.17
N ILE A 106 9.49 -6.49 3.65
CA ILE A 106 8.21 -5.85 3.96
C ILE A 106 7.39 -6.85 4.77
N TYR A 107 6.89 -6.42 5.93
CA TYR A 107 6.10 -7.22 6.85
C TYR A 107 4.63 -6.85 6.78
N PHE A 108 3.76 -7.84 6.70
CA PHE A 108 2.32 -7.64 6.56
C PHE A 108 1.51 -8.79 7.14
N SER A 109 0.22 -8.53 7.42
CA SER A 109 -0.77 -9.57 7.73
C SER A 109 -1.87 -9.59 6.67
N ARG A 110 -2.61 -10.70 6.61
CA ARG A 110 -3.73 -10.90 5.67
C ARG A 110 -5.10 -10.68 6.30
N SER A 111 -5.12 -9.89 7.37
CA SER A 111 -6.30 -9.63 8.18
C SER A 111 -6.23 -8.28 8.86
N TYR A 112 -7.40 -7.84 9.28
CA TYR A 112 -7.61 -6.63 10.07
C TYR A 112 -7.28 -6.82 11.55
N PHE A 113 -7.39 -8.04 12.09
CA PHE A 113 -7.30 -8.29 13.52
C PHE A 113 -5.84 -8.51 13.99
N GLY A 114 -5.57 -8.14 15.24
CA GLY A 114 -4.22 -7.94 15.78
C GLY A 114 -3.42 -9.20 16.10
N ASP A 115 -4.06 -10.36 16.23
CA ASP A 115 -3.44 -11.58 16.77
C ASP A 115 -2.90 -12.55 15.69
N GLU A 116 -2.51 -12.03 14.53
CA GLU A 116 -2.25 -12.87 13.36
C GLU A 116 -0.79 -13.01 12.93
N LYS A 117 -0.56 -14.11 12.19
CA LYS A 117 0.72 -14.46 11.56
C LYS A 117 1.21 -13.32 10.68
N VAL A 118 2.36 -12.78 11.04
CA VAL A 118 3.09 -11.82 10.22
C VAL A 118 3.84 -12.58 9.13
N GLU A 119 3.60 -12.20 7.88
CA GLU A 119 4.34 -12.64 6.72
C GLU A 119 5.38 -11.59 6.34
N SER A 120 6.44 -12.03 5.65
CA SER A 120 7.42 -11.15 5.06
C SER A 120 7.62 -11.46 3.57
N ILE A 121 7.92 -10.43 2.80
CA ILE A 121 8.36 -10.56 1.42
C ILE A 121 9.60 -9.69 1.20
N LYS A 122 10.57 -10.20 0.45
CA LYS A 122 11.78 -9.46 0.13
C LYS A 122 11.47 -8.21 -0.70
N ARG A 123 12.11 -7.10 -0.31
CA ARG A 123 12.35 -5.93 -1.14
C ARG A 123 13.35 -6.35 -2.21
N MET A 124 13.02 -6.11 -3.47
CA MET A 124 13.86 -6.50 -4.62
C MET A 124 14.54 -5.29 -5.23
#